data_AF-A0A0M3K4D6-F1
#
_entry.id   AF-A0A0M3K4D6-F1
#
_cell.length_a   1.000
_cell.length_b   1.000
_cell.length_c   1.000
_cell.angle_alpha   90.00
_cell.angle_beta   90.00
_cell.angle_gamma   90.00
#
_symmetry.space_group_name_H-M   'P 1'
#
loop_
_entity.id
_entity.type
_entity.pdbx_description
1 polymer ?
#
loop_
_entity_poly.entity_id
_entity_poly.type
_entity_poly.pdbx_seq_one_letter_code
_entity_poly.pdbx_strand_id
1 'polypeptide(L)'
;MPSQCVRRFHHHRRNKRSEEEGTAIGEVVKMLEGEEITCNSEKLKNIMLQEITNDTSVAKRNIQRAAEKILKEDFNVICAEGPFSYVSHTDTYCQITKPSVTCYAFKAY
;
A
#
# COMPACT_ATOMS: atom_id res chain seq x y z
N MET A 1 -44.23 -20.96 35.84
CA MET A 1 -44.50 -20.73 34.42
C MET A 1 -44.32 -19.24 34.13
N PRO A 2 -43.73 -18.86 32.99
CA PRO A 2 -42.64 -17.88 32.93
C PRO A 2 -43.06 -16.41 32.94
N SER A 3 -42.21 -15.61 33.59
CA SER A 3 -42.17 -14.16 33.65
C SER A 3 -41.86 -13.55 32.28
N GLN A 4 -42.81 -12.80 31.73
CA GLN A 4 -42.62 -12.02 30.51
C GLN A 4 -42.17 -10.59 30.84
N CYS A 5 -40.98 -10.26 30.34
CA CYS A 5 -40.42 -8.91 30.25
C CYS A 5 -41.37 -7.95 29.52
N VAL A 6 -41.53 -6.75 30.07
CA VAL A 6 -41.91 -5.57 29.26
C VAL A 6 -41.10 -4.37 29.71
N ARG A 7 -40.04 -4.04 28.95
CA ARG A 7 -39.29 -2.80 29.09
C ARG A 7 -40.11 -1.67 28.47
N ARG A 8 -40.64 -0.76 29.30
CA ARG A 8 -41.28 0.48 28.82
C ARG A 8 -40.19 1.50 28.49
N PHE A 9 -40.05 1.78 27.19
CA PHE A 9 -39.13 2.78 26.65
C PHE A 9 -39.61 4.20 26.98
N HIS A 10 -38.72 5.01 27.56
CA HIS A 10 -38.93 6.45 27.72
C HIS A 10 -38.73 7.16 26.37
N HIS A 11 -39.77 7.88 25.93
CA HIS A 11 -39.72 8.80 24.80
C HIS A 11 -38.83 10.01 25.14
N HIS A 12 -37.61 10.05 24.61
CA HIS A 12 -36.80 11.27 24.58
C HIS A 12 -36.75 11.88 23.18
N ARG A 13 -37.42 13.05 23.10
CA ARG A 13 -37.26 14.21 22.21
C ARG A 13 -36.36 14.03 20.97
N ARG A 14 -36.99 14.10 19.79
CA ARG A 14 -36.37 14.56 18.53
C ARG A 14 -35.86 15.98 18.72
N ASN A 15 -34.55 16.16 18.64
CA ASN A 15 -33.91 17.47 18.51
C ASN A 15 -33.59 17.73 17.03
N LYS A 16 -33.84 18.97 16.61
CA LYS A 16 -33.78 19.52 15.25
C LYS A 16 -32.46 20.30 15.11
N ARG A 17 -31.70 20.06 14.02
CA ARG A 17 -30.54 20.83 13.50
C ARG A 17 -29.78 19.93 12.50
N SER A 18 -29.27 20.31 11.35
CA SER A 18 -29.27 21.52 10.49
C SER A 18 -28.54 21.04 9.23
N GLU A 19 -29.06 21.35 8.04
CA GLU A 19 -28.32 21.13 6.79
C GLU A 19 -27.13 22.11 6.78
N GLU A 20 -25.91 21.59 6.73
CA GLU A 20 -24.74 22.34 6.29
C GLU A 20 -23.98 21.47 5.29
N GLU A 21 -23.91 21.99 4.07
CA GLU A 21 -23.10 21.53 2.96
C GLU A 21 -21.62 21.59 3.32
N GLY A 22 -20.90 20.49 3.07
CA GLY A 22 -19.45 20.41 3.08
C GLY A 22 -18.96 19.80 1.76
N THR A 23 -18.51 20.67 0.86
CA THR A 23 -18.05 20.38 -0.50
C THR A 23 -16.65 19.75 -0.52
N ALA A 24 -16.52 18.71 -1.35
CA ALA A 24 -15.37 18.14 -2.10
C ALA A 24 -13.93 18.26 -1.55
N ILE A 25 -13.24 17.11 -1.32
CA ILE A 25 -11.79 16.83 -1.59
C ILE A 25 -11.27 15.49 -0.98
N GLY A 26 -12.04 14.40 -0.98
CA GLY A 26 -11.62 13.13 -0.35
C GLY A 26 -11.01 12.07 -1.25
N GLU A 27 -11.68 11.71 -2.35
CA GLU A 27 -11.28 10.55 -3.17
C GLU A 27 -11.46 10.79 -4.67
N VAL A 28 -11.21 12.01 -5.13
CA VAL A 28 -11.32 12.37 -6.55
C VAL A 28 -10.00 12.26 -7.32
N VAL A 29 -9.05 11.44 -6.86
CA VAL A 29 -7.88 11.07 -7.67
C VAL A 29 -7.80 9.56 -7.83
N LYS A 30 -8.82 9.00 -8.48
CA LYS A 30 -8.67 7.76 -9.24
C LYS A 30 -7.87 8.11 -10.50
N MET A 31 -6.56 8.28 -10.35
CA MET A 31 -5.63 8.39 -11.47
C MET A 31 -4.66 7.22 -11.38
N LEU A 32 -4.64 6.42 -12.45
CA LEU A 32 -3.90 5.18 -12.68
C LEU A 32 -4.60 3.91 -12.14
N GLU A 33 -5.54 3.37 -12.91
CA GLU A 33 -5.80 1.93 -12.87
C GLU A 33 -4.53 1.24 -13.38
N GLY A 34 -3.70 0.74 -12.46
CA GLY A 34 -2.55 -0.10 -12.83
C GLY A 34 -1.28 0.01 -11.97
N GLU A 35 -1.24 0.89 -10.96
CA GLU A 35 -0.09 0.98 -10.05
C GLU A 35 -0.46 0.60 -8.60
N GLU A 36 -0.02 -0.57 -8.14
CA GLU A 36 -0.18 -1.02 -6.75
C GLU A 36 1.14 -0.88 -5.99
N ILE A 37 1.13 -0.19 -4.85
CA ILE A 37 2.34 0.08 -4.07
C ILE A 37 2.12 -0.37 -2.63
N THR A 38 2.98 -1.26 -2.12
CA THR A 38 2.96 -1.73 -0.73
C THR A 38 4.36 -1.70 -0.15
N CYS A 39 4.67 -0.70 0.67
CA CYS A 39 6.02 -0.45 1.18
C CYS A 39 5.99 0.00 2.63
N ASN A 40 6.98 -0.44 3.42
CA ASN A 40 7.15 0.01 4.81
C ASN A 40 8.33 0.99 5.00
N SER A 41 9.07 1.30 3.93
CA SER A 41 10.17 2.27 3.91
C SER A 41 9.99 3.27 2.77
N GLU A 42 9.85 4.55 3.12
CA GLU A 42 9.69 5.64 2.15
C GLU A 42 10.95 5.83 1.29
N LYS A 43 12.13 5.67 1.88
CA LYS A 43 13.40 5.76 1.14
C LYS A 43 13.48 4.67 0.06
N LEU A 44 13.14 3.43 0.42
CA LEU A 44 13.15 2.32 -0.52
C LEU A 44 12.08 2.49 -1.61
N LYS A 45 10.89 2.98 -1.25
CA LYS A 45 9.83 3.33 -2.19
C LYS A 45 10.31 4.31 -3.26
N ASN A 46 10.97 5.39 -2.86
CA ASN A 46 11.46 6.40 -3.80
C ASN A 46 12.51 5.84 -4.77
N ILE A 47 13.42 5.01 -4.26
CA ILE A 47 14.42 4.32 -5.09
C ILE A 47 13.73 3.41 -6.11
N MET A 48 12.77 2.59 -5.67
CA MET A 48 12.07 1.69 -6.58
C MET A 48 11.26 2.45 -7.64
N LEU A 49 10.58 3.55 -7.29
CA LEU A 49 9.83 4.36 -8.25
C LEU A 49 10.72 4.96 -9.34
N GLN A 50 11.94 5.35 -8.98
CA GLN A 50 12.93 5.94 -9.90
C GLN A 50 13.59 4.89 -10.81
N GLU A 51 13.90 3.71 -10.27
CA GLU A 51 14.72 2.71 -10.95
C GLU A 51 13.93 1.60 -11.65
N ILE A 52 12.63 1.46 -11.37
CA ILE A 52 11.79 0.46 -12.04
C ILE A 52 11.61 0.80 -13.53
N THR A 53 11.83 -0.20 -14.36
CA THR A 53 11.68 -0.13 -15.82
C THR A 53 10.85 -1.32 -16.32
N ASN A 54 10.46 -1.30 -17.60
CA ASN A 54 9.70 -2.40 -18.19
C ASN A 54 10.53 -3.69 -18.38
N ASP A 55 11.86 -3.59 -18.36
CA ASP A 55 12.76 -4.75 -18.41
C ASP A 55 13.05 -5.23 -16.99
N THR A 56 12.52 -6.41 -16.64
CA THR A 56 12.66 -7.01 -15.30
C THR A 56 14.11 -7.25 -14.90
N SER A 57 14.99 -7.54 -15.87
CA SER A 57 16.41 -7.80 -15.63
C SER A 57 17.20 -6.52 -15.39
N VAL A 58 16.85 -5.43 -16.07
CA VAL A 58 17.40 -4.10 -15.81
C VAL A 58 16.86 -3.53 -14.50
N ALA A 59 15.54 -3.58 -14.30
CA ALA A 59 14.87 -3.07 -13.11
C ALA A 59 15.45 -3.68 -11.82
N LYS A 60 15.55 -5.02 -11.73
CA LYS A 60 16.08 -5.67 -10.51
C LYS A 60 17.52 -5.24 -10.19
N ARG A 61 18.37 -5.12 -11.22
CA ARG A 61 19.79 -4.73 -11.06
C ARG A 61 19.94 -3.27 -10.64
N ASN A 62 19.14 -2.39 -11.23
CA ASN A 62 19.16 -0.96 -10.92
C ASN A 62 18.66 -0.70 -9.50
N ILE A 63 17.50 -1.27 -9.15
CA ILE A 63 16.91 -1.15 -7.81
C ILE A 63 17.88 -1.65 -6.75
N GLN A 64 18.48 -2.84 -6.94
CA GLN A 64 19.42 -3.42 -5.98
C GLN A 64 20.62 -2.49 -5.76
N ARG A 65 21.30 -2.11 -6.86
CA ARG A 65 22.49 -1.24 -6.79
C ARG A 65 22.18 0.11 -6.15
N ALA A 66 21.04 0.71 -6.49
CA ALA A 66 20.64 2.00 -5.93
C ALA A 66 20.30 1.89 -4.44
N ALA A 67 19.56 0.85 -4.04
CA ALA A 67 19.21 0.58 -2.65
C ALA A 67 20.48 0.38 -1.79
N GLU A 68 21.38 -0.51 -2.21
CA GLU A 68 22.63 -0.78 -1.48
C GLU A 68 23.53 0.46 -1.40
N LYS A 69 23.62 1.22 -2.49
CA LYS A 69 24.43 2.44 -2.54
C LYS A 69 23.92 3.53 -1.60
N ILE A 70 22.60 3.73 -1.53
CA ILE A 70 21.96 4.83 -0.78
C ILE A 70 21.71 4.45 0.68
N LEU A 71 21.22 3.24 0.93
CA LEU A 71 20.81 2.77 2.25
C LEU A 71 21.97 2.15 3.04
N LYS A 72 23.06 1.75 2.36
CA LYS A 72 24.24 1.12 2.98
C LYS A 72 23.92 -0.20 3.70
N GLU A 73 22.93 -0.92 3.18
CA GLU A 73 22.53 -2.25 3.62
C GLU A 73 22.38 -3.16 2.38
N ASP A 74 22.46 -4.47 2.56
CA ASP A 74 22.29 -5.42 1.47
C ASP A 74 20.81 -5.62 1.12
N PHE A 75 20.48 -5.65 -0.18
CA PHE A 75 19.09 -5.78 -0.64
C PHE A 75 18.96 -6.90 -1.67
N ASN A 76 17.90 -7.68 -1.52
CA ASN A 76 17.44 -8.61 -2.54
C ASN A 76 16.28 -8.01 -3.32
N VAL A 77 16.26 -8.21 -4.64
CA VAL A 77 15.20 -7.68 -5.52
C VAL A 77 14.72 -8.75 -6.49
N ILE A 78 13.40 -8.95 -6.52
CA ILE A 78 12.71 -9.84 -7.45
C ILE A 78 11.83 -8.97 -8.33
N CYS A 79 11.96 -9.09 -9.65
CA CYS A 79 11.04 -8.46 -10.61
C CYS A 79 10.53 -9.51 -11.60
N ALA A 80 9.24 -9.47 -11.90
CA ALA A 80 8.60 -10.36 -12.85
C ALA A 80 7.59 -9.60 -13.72
N GLU A 81 7.32 -10.15 -14.90
CA GLU A 81 6.22 -9.70 -15.73
C GLU A 81 4.93 -10.33 -15.18
N GLY A 82 4.03 -9.49 -14.66
CA GLY A 82 2.81 -9.93 -13.99
C GLY A 82 2.98 -10.32 -12.51
N PRO A 83 1.89 -10.83 -11.88
CA PRO A 83 1.85 -11.09 -10.45
C PRO A 83 2.63 -12.35 -10.08
N PHE A 84 3.22 -12.34 -8.88
CA PHE A 84 3.87 -13.50 -8.27
C PHE A 84 3.63 -13.51 -6.77
N SER A 85 3.89 -14.66 -6.14
CA SER A 85 3.86 -14.81 -4.69
C SER A 85 5.26 -15.15 -4.18
N TYR A 86 5.69 -14.48 -3.11
CA TYR A 86 6.96 -14.70 -2.47
C TYR A 86 6.83 -14.41 -0.96
N VAL A 87 7.49 -15.23 -0.14
CA VAL A 87 7.52 -15.05 1.32
C VAL A 87 8.96 -14.79 1.73
N SER A 88 9.17 -13.69 2.46
CA SER A 88 10.44 -13.34 3.09
C SER A 88 10.21 -12.97 4.54
N HIS A 89 11.17 -13.30 5.37
CA HIS A 89 11.32 -12.65 6.67
C HIS A 89 12.22 -11.43 6.42
N THR A 90 11.76 -10.23 6.79
CA THR A 90 12.52 -8.99 6.65
C THR A 90 11.80 -7.87 7.40
N ASP A 91 12.55 -6.91 7.92
CA ASP A 91 11.97 -5.73 8.59
C ASP A 91 11.76 -4.57 7.62
N THR A 92 12.33 -4.61 6.41
CA THR A 92 12.27 -3.52 5.42
C THR A 92 12.00 -4.08 4.05
N TYR A 93 10.88 -3.67 3.45
CA TYR A 93 10.45 -4.13 2.14
C TYR A 93 9.64 -3.06 1.38
N CYS A 94 9.56 -3.26 0.07
CA CYS A 94 8.69 -2.50 -0.80
C CYS A 94 8.32 -3.33 -2.04
N GLN A 95 7.03 -3.32 -2.38
CA GLN A 95 6.47 -3.89 -3.58
C GLN A 95 5.86 -2.78 -4.42
N ILE A 96 6.21 -2.75 -5.71
CA ILE A 96 5.62 -1.84 -6.69
C ILE A 96 5.22 -2.67 -7.91
N THR A 97 3.93 -2.62 -8.22
CA THR A 97 3.38 -3.09 -9.49
C THR A 97 3.18 -1.87 -10.37
N LYS A 98 3.82 -1.86 -11.53
CA LYS A 98 3.47 -1.03 -12.70
C LYS A 98 2.75 -1.94 -13.72
N PRO A 99 2.06 -1.40 -14.74
CA PRO A 99 1.04 -2.12 -15.51
C PRO A 99 1.40 -3.53 -16.01
N SER A 100 2.68 -3.82 -16.27
CA SER A 100 3.16 -5.15 -16.68
C SER A 100 4.28 -5.72 -15.81
N VAL A 101 4.82 -4.96 -14.85
CA VAL A 101 6.00 -5.36 -14.07
C VAL A 101 5.73 -5.18 -12.59
N THR A 102 5.87 -6.27 -11.83
CA THR A 102 5.88 -6.24 -10.37
C THR A 102 7.31 -6.43 -9.89
N CYS A 103 7.78 -5.53 -9.03
CA CYS A 103 9.06 -5.64 -8.35
C CYS A 103 8.84 -5.68 -6.83
N TYR A 104 9.57 -6.56 -6.15
CA TYR A 104 9.64 -6.69 -4.70
C TYR A 104 11.09 -6.58 -4.25
N ALA A 105 11.39 -5.58 -3.43
CA ALA A 105 12.71 -5.36 -2.84
C ALA A 105 12.63 -5.50 -1.32
N PHE A 106 13.61 -6.16 -0.71
CA PHE A 106 13.67 -6.35 0.72
C PHE A 106 15.11 -6.47 1.23
N LYS A 107 15.32 -6.08 2.49
CA LYS A 107 16.63 -6.14 3.13
C LYS A 107 17.06 -7.59 3.33
N ALA A 108 18.28 -7.92 2.94
CA ALA A 108 18.96 -9.18 3.27
C ALA A 108 19.46 -9.12 4.72
N TYR A 109 19.27 -10.21 5.47
CA TYR A 109 19.69 -10.30 6.87
C TYR A 109 21.21 -10.27 7.04
#